data_AF-A0A5J6YTZ4-F1
#
_entry.id   AF-A0A5J6YTZ4-F1
#
_cell.length_a   1.000
_cell.length_b   1.000
_cell.length_c   1.000
_cell.angle_alpha   90.00
_cell.angle_beta   90.00
_cell.angle_gamma   90.00
#
_symmetry.space_group_name_H-M   'P 1'
#
loop_
_entity.id
_entity.type
_entity.pdbx_description
1 polymer ?
#
loop_
_entity_poly.entity_id
_entity_poly.type
_entity_poly.pdbx_seq_one_letter_code
_entity_poly.pdbx_strand_id
1 'polypeptide(L)'
;MAGMNVNDAQHCEMVQQQLEERVGLGQSLTPELRAHLEGCPECRAHLKLLLELEAALLEDVPPMQPPAHLKTQVLSAARQTHTRTAAQARPHASRRWWPLMLGAAAVSGLLAFGALLTPSRGTAATLPDPAVVVAAADGLLVASNDGAGTLNLLRGDQVTASLRSSGAQPSWFTQGVRLGDRVYLADAANDRVLEVGTNPLKVVRSYPVPDGVAGLTASSGPDGGRVYFKTVRGSVGRLGDPQTQITVAREKGMPLADVMDGVLLSGGKLFITHHLSGEVCLLDPDTLNVVKRVVVGGAPVDLAPEAGGTVLALDVQGRLLRLNASGEVIRSWPLPGHPDKLGVNGSVALVTDRAGQLTRIDLVSGEVQPMPLAHPMDVIALPDGTFAVAEGGGEGGVRVLDETLKTSWKMEGRGGK
;
A
#
# COMPACT_ATOMS: atom_id res chain seq x y z
N MET A 1 -0.06 37.44 -20.78
CA MET A 1 -0.93 36.34 -21.26
C MET A 1 -0.77 36.27 -22.76
N ALA A 2 0.15 35.43 -23.24
CA ALA A 2 0.33 35.21 -24.68
C ALA A 2 -0.83 34.32 -25.15
N GLY A 3 -1.57 34.76 -26.17
CA GLY A 3 -2.69 34.02 -26.72
C GLY A 3 -2.22 32.69 -27.31
N MET A 4 -2.81 31.58 -26.86
CA MET A 4 -2.63 30.28 -27.47
C MET A 4 -3.14 30.30 -28.91
N ASN A 5 -2.38 29.70 -29.82
CA ASN A 5 -2.73 29.62 -31.23
C ASN A 5 -3.91 28.64 -31.41
N VAL A 6 -4.79 28.87 -32.39
CA VAL A 6 -5.99 28.02 -32.62
C VAL A 6 -5.62 26.55 -32.86
N ASN A 7 -4.47 26.30 -33.49
CA ASN A 7 -3.94 24.95 -33.71
C ASN A 7 -3.50 24.26 -32.41
N ASP A 8 -3.00 25.03 -31.42
CA ASP A 8 -2.58 24.48 -30.14
C ASP A 8 -3.79 24.07 -29.30
N ALA A 9 -4.88 24.86 -29.37
CA ALA A 9 -6.13 24.55 -28.69
C ALA A 9 -6.80 23.28 -29.24
N GLN A 10 -6.88 23.13 -30.57
CA GLN A 10 -7.42 21.92 -31.20
C GLN A 10 -6.57 20.68 -30.92
N HIS A 11 -5.24 20.85 -30.85
CA HIS A 11 -4.35 19.76 -30.47
C HIS A 11 -4.52 19.36 -29.00
N CYS A 12 -4.70 20.33 -28.09
CA CYS A 12 -4.98 20.06 -26.68
C CYS A 12 -6.32 19.34 -26.48
N GLU A 13 -7.36 19.71 -27.22
CA GLU A 13 -8.67 19.04 -27.15
C GLU A 13 -8.59 17.56 -27.54
N MET A 14 -7.86 17.24 -28.62
CA MET A 14 -7.61 15.86 -29.02
C MET A 14 -6.81 15.09 -27.97
N VAL A 15 -5.79 15.72 -27.38
CA VAL A 15 -5.00 15.12 -26.30
C VAL A 15 -5.88 14.84 -25.08
N GLN A 16 -6.71 15.79 -24.66
CA GLN A 16 -7.63 15.64 -23.52
C GLN A 16 -8.59 14.46 -23.73
N GLN A 17 -9.14 14.30 -24.94
CA GLN A 17 -10.02 13.17 -25.25
C GLN A 17 -9.29 11.81 -25.16
N GLN A 18 -8.03 11.74 -25.62
CA GLN A 18 -7.21 10.54 -25.48
C GLN A 18 -6.84 10.23 -24.03
N LEU A 19 -6.64 11.27 -23.20
CA LEU A 19 -6.43 11.11 -21.76
C LEU A 19 -7.69 10.54 -21.09
N GLU A 20 -8.87 11.06 -21.40
CA GLU A 20 -10.16 10.58 -20.88
C GLU A 20 -10.40 9.10 -21.20
N GLU A 21 -10.20 8.69 -22.46
CA GLU A 21 -10.38 7.31 -22.88
C GLU A 21 -9.40 6.37 -22.15
N ARG A 22 -8.13 6.75 -22.06
CA ARG A 22 -7.11 5.91 -21.43
C ARG A 22 -7.31 5.81 -19.92
N VAL A 23 -7.53 6.92 -19.23
CA VAL A 23 -7.82 6.90 -17.80
C VAL A 23 -9.10 6.12 -17.53
N GLY A 24 -10.18 6.35 -18.29
CA GLY A 24 -11.44 5.62 -18.13
C GLY A 24 -11.33 4.10 -18.36
N LEU A 25 -10.38 3.66 -19.17
CA LEU A 25 -10.10 2.24 -19.42
C LEU A 25 -8.99 1.67 -18.52
N GLY A 26 -8.42 2.46 -17.61
CA GLY A 26 -7.25 2.08 -16.82
C GLY A 26 -6.07 1.68 -17.70
N GLN A 27 -5.86 2.38 -18.82
CA GLN A 27 -4.73 2.18 -19.72
C GLN A 27 -3.63 3.18 -19.39
N SER A 28 -2.39 2.74 -19.56
CA SER A 28 -1.25 3.62 -19.40
C SER A 28 -1.17 4.70 -20.49
N LEU A 29 -0.48 5.81 -20.22
CA LEU A 29 -0.33 6.91 -21.20
C LEU A 29 0.66 6.54 -22.31
N THR A 30 0.42 6.97 -23.55
CA THR A 30 1.42 6.74 -24.61
C THR A 30 2.63 7.65 -24.46
N PRO A 31 3.80 7.29 -25.03
CA PRO A 31 4.96 8.18 -25.09
C PRO A 31 4.64 9.56 -25.68
N GLU A 32 3.77 9.64 -26.69
CA GLU A 32 3.38 10.89 -27.34
C GLU A 32 2.57 11.78 -26.39
N LEU A 33 1.64 11.19 -25.63
CA LEU A 33 0.88 11.90 -24.60
C LEU A 33 1.80 12.39 -23.49
N ARG A 34 2.71 11.55 -22.99
CA ARG A 34 3.70 11.95 -21.96
C ARG A 34 4.56 13.12 -22.45
N ALA A 35 5.08 13.04 -23.67
CA ALA A 35 5.88 14.12 -24.27
C ALA A 35 5.08 15.43 -24.41
N HIS A 36 3.80 15.38 -24.77
CA HIS A 36 2.94 16.56 -24.80
C HIS A 36 2.74 17.15 -23.40
N LEU A 37 2.52 16.31 -22.39
CA LEU A 37 2.30 16.74 -21.01
C LEU A 37 3.52 17.46 -20.41
N GLU A 38 4.75 17.13 -20.81
CA GLU A 38 5.94 17.87 -20.39
C GLU A 38 5.87 19.36 -20.78
N GLY A 39 5.29 19.67 -21.93
CA GLY A 39 5.18 21.03 -22.47
C GLY A 39 3.87 21.76 -22.17
N CYS A 40 2.78 21.04 -21.84
CA CYS A 40 1.44 21.62 -21.74
C CYS A 40 0.89 21.62 -20.30
N PRO A 41 0.81 22.77 -19.60
CA PRO A 41 0.26 22.84 -18.25
C PRO A 41 -1.25 22.58 -18.19
N GLU A 42 -2.00 22.89 -19.25
CA GLU A 42 -3.46 22.69 -19.30
C GLU A 42 -3.81 21.20 -19.35
N CYS A 43 -3.21 20.44 -20.27
CA CYS A 43 -3.43 18.99 -20.37
C CYS A 43 -2.95 18.25 -19.10
N ARG A 44 -1.90 18.74 -18.41
CA ARG A 44 -1.51 18.20 -17.10
C ARG A 44 -2.55 18.43 -16.02
N ALA A 45 -3.16 19.61 -16.00
CA ALA A 45 -4.25 19.88 -15.07
C ALA A 45 -5.48 19.00 -15.36
N HIS A 46 -5.78 18.74 -16.64
CA HIS A 46 -6.86 17.85 -17.05
C HIS A 46 -6.60 16.39 -16.63
N LEU A 47 -5.41 15.86 -16.91
CA LEU A 47 -5.03 14.51 -16.45
C LEU A 47 -5.15 14.39 -14.93
N LYS A 48 -4.67 15.39 -14.18
CA LYS A 48 -4.79 15.41 -12.72
C LYS A 48 -6.25 15.33 -12.27
N LEU A 49 -7.14 16.09 -12.91
CA LEU A 49 -8.58 16.05 -12.62
C LEU A 49 -9.18 14.66 -12.88
N LEU A 50 -8.82 14.02 -13.99
CA LEU A 50 -9.32 12.69 -14.34
C LEU A 50 -8.90 11.63 -13.32
N LEU A 51 -7.64 11.67 -12.87
CA LEU A 51 -7.12 10.73 -11.87
C LEU A 51 -7.73 10.96 -10.49
N GLU A 52 -7.98 12.22 -10.11
CA GLU A 52 -8.72 12.56 -8.89
C GLU A 52 -10.17 12.04 -8.95
N LEU A 53 -10.81 12.14 -10.13
CA LEU A 53 -12.16 11.62 -10.36
C LEU A 53 -12.19 10.09 -10.32
N GLU A 54 -11.24 9.41 -10.95
CA GLU A 54 -11.13 7.95 -10.94
C GLU A 54 -10.95 7.43 -9.51
N ALA A 55 -10.07 8.07 -8.73
CA ALA A 55 -9.89 7.76 -7.31
C ALA A 55 -11.21 7.90 -6.53
N ALA A 56 -11.95 8.99 -6.74
CA ALA A 56 -13.25 9.20 -6.10
C ALA A 56 -14.30 8.14 -6.54
N LEU A 57 -14.32 7.75 -7.81
CA LEU A 57 -15.25 6.74 -8.34
C LEU A 57 -14.96 5.32 -7.83
N LEU A 58 -13.68 4.99 -7.60
CA LEU A 58 -13.29 3.72 -6.96
C LEU A 58 -13.72 3.64 -5.49
N GLU A 59 -13.91 4.78 -4.84
CA GLU A 59 -14.38 4.91 -3.46
C GLU A 59 -15.92 4.87 -3.36
N ASP A 60 -16.64 5.49 -4.30
CA ASP A 60 -18.11 5.67 -4.30
C ASP A 60 -18.88 4.75 -5.27
N VAL A 61 -18.70 3.42 -5.19
CA VAL A 61 -19.61 2.48 -5.88
C VAL A 61 -20.84 2.22 -5.01
N PRO A 62 -22.03 2.75 -5.34
CA PRO A 62 -23.24 2.46 -4.56
C PRO A 62 -23.56 0.95 -4.63
N PRO A 63 -23.89 0.31 -3.49
CA PRO A 63 -24.15 -1.12 -3.48
C PRO A 63 -25.39 -1.45 -4.31
N MET A 64 -25.19 -2.14 -5.45
CA MET A 64 -26.30 -2.70 -6.22
C MET A 64 -26.92 -3.87 -5.43
N GLN A 65 -28.19 -3.73 -5.01
CA GLN A 65 -28.90 -4.83 -4.35
C GLN A 65 -29.21 -5.95 -5.37
N PRO A 66 -28.79 -7.20 -5.11
CA PRO A 66 -29.14 -8.31 -5.99
C PRO A 66 -30.65 -8.63 -5.92
N PRO A 67 -31.25 -9.12 -7.03
CA PRO A 67 -32.68 -9.41 -7.10
C PRO A 67 -33.15 -10.41 -6.04
N ALA A 68 -34.30 -10.14 -5.43
CA ALA A 68 -34.80 -10.82 -4.22
C ALA A 68 -34.90 -12.37 -4.32
N HIS A 69 -34.99 -12.92 -5.53
CA HIS A 69 -35.13 -14.35 -5.78
C HIS A 69 -33.80 -15.13 -5.73
N LEU A 70 -32.66 -14.46 -5.86
CA LEU A 70 -31.34 -15.11 -5.89
C LEU A 70 -30.96 -15.72 -4.53
N LYS A 71 -31.25 -15.00 -3.43
CA LYS A 71 -30.99 -15.46 -2.05
C LYS A 71 -31.73 -16.77 -1.74
N THR A 72 -32.97 -16.88 -2.20
CA THR A 72 -33.83 -18.05 -1.97
C THR A 72 -33.32 -19.28 -2.73
N GLN A 73 -32.85 -19.08 -3.97
CA GLN A 73 -32.28 -20.15 -4.79
C GLN A 73 -30.98 -20.70 -4.16
N VAL A 74 -30.08 -19.82 -3.71
CA VAL A 74 -28.82 -20.21 -3.08
C VAL A 74 -29.03 -20.97 -1.76
N LEU A 75 -29.97 -20.53 -0.92
CA LEU A 75 -30.28 -21.21 0.36
C LEU A 75 -30.92 -22.58 0.14
N SER A 76 -31.67 -22.76 -0.94
CA SER A 76 -32.26 -24.05 -1.30
C SER A 76 -31.21 -25.06 -1.78
N ALA A 77 -30.21 -24.60 -2.54
CA ALA A 77 -29.08 -25.41 -2.99
C ALA A 77 -28.17 -25.82 -1.81
N ALA A 78 -27.91 -24.92 -0.85
CA ALA A 78 -27.06 -25.19 0.31
C ALA A 78 -27.64 -26.24 1.27
N ARG A 79 -28.97 -26.35 1.39
CA ARG A 79 -29.63 -27.34 2.27
C ARG A 79 -29.54 -28.77 1.75
N GLN A 80 -29.40 -28.97 0.43
CA GLN A 80 -29.28 -30.31 -0.16
C GLN A 80 -27.89 -30.93 0.06
N THR A 81 -26.86 -30.11 0.27
CA THR A 81 -25.47 -30.55 0.43
C THR A 81 -25.14 -31.04 1.84
N HIS A 82 -25.84 -30.54 2.87
CA HIS A 82 -25.53 -30.85 4.27
C HIS A 82 -26.06 -32.21 4.78
N THR A 83 -27.00 -32.84 4.08
CA THR A 83 -27.61 -34.12 4.51
C THR A 83 -26.76 -35.37 4.25
N ARG A 84 -25.61 -35.26 3.56
CA ARG A 84 -24.81 -36.42 3.12
C ARG A 84 -23.60 -36.78 4.00
N THR A 85 -23.25 -35.98 5.02
CA THR A 85 -21.97 -36.14 5.75
C THR A 85 -22.10 -36.39 7.25
N ALA A 86 -23.31 -36.62 7.79
CA ALA A 86 -23.49 -36.95 9.20
C ALA A 86 -23.75 -38.45 9.43
N ALA A 87 -22.68 -39.24 9.44
CA ALA A 87 -22.68 -40.55 10.08
C ALA A 87 -21.28 -40.90 10.61
N GLN A 88 -21.26 -41.39 11.83
CA GLN A 88 -20.13 -41.98 12.58
C GLN A 88 -19.24 -41.01 13.38
N ALA A 89 -19.67 -40.82 14.63
CA ALA A 89 -18.81 -40.49 15.75
C ALA A 89 -18.27 -41.77 16.42
N ARG A 90 -17.08 -41.71 17.04
CA ARG A 90 -16.83 -42.11 18.45
C ARG A 90 -15.39 -41.81 18.92
N PRO A 91 -15.15 -41.74 20.26
CA PRO A 91 -14.16 -40.86 20.88
C PRO A 91 -12.89 -41.56 21.35
N HIS A 92 -11.83 -40.80 21.66
CA HIS A 92 -10.74 -41.29 22.51
C HIS A 92 -10.22 -40.26 23.51
N ALA A 93 -9.73 -40.82 24.62
CA ALA A 93 -9.63 -40.24 25.94
C ALA A 93 -8.32 -39.51 26.26
N SER A 94 -8.42 -38.75 27.35
CA SER A 94 -7.44 -37.99 28.12
C SER A 94 -6.04 -38.59 28.32
N ARG A 95 -5.03 -37.71 28.44
CA ARG A 95 -4.11 -37.76 29.59
C ARG A 95 -3.46 -36.40 29.89
N ARG A 96 -3.60 -35.97 31.15
CA ARG A 96 -2.91 -34.87 31.83
C ARG A 96 -1.43 -35.19 31.95
N TRP A 97 -0.56 -34.18 31.94
CA TRP A 97 0.60 -34.00 32.83
C TRP A 97 0.97 -32.50 32.93
N TRP A 98 1.44 -32.11 34.12
CA TRP A 98 1.86 -30.80 34.66
C TRP A 98 3.07 -31.13 35.58
N PRO A 99 3.88 -30.17 36.13
CA PRO A 99 4.07 -28.74 35.81
C PRO A 99 5.53 -28.19 36.04
N LEU A 100 5.66 -26.85 36.05
CA LEU A 100 6.68 -25.94 36.67
C LEU A 100 7.96 -25.64 35.86
N MET A 101 8.40 -24.37 35.70
CA MET A 101 8.83 -23.44 36.74
C MET A 101 8.66 -21.93 36.40
N LEU A 102 8.69 -21.12 37.47
CA LEU A 102 8.51 -19.66 37.61
C LEU A 102 9.79 -18.82 37.41
N GLY A 103 9.63 -17.53 37.10
CA GLY A 103 10.63 -16.48 37.36
C GLY A 103 10.23 -15.06 36.89
N ALA A 104 9.87 -14.18 37.84
CA ALA A 104 9.70 -12.71 37.69
C ALA A 104 11.09 -12.00 37.67
N ALA A 105 11.34 -10.71 37.38
CA ALA A 105 10.58 -9.47 37.54
C ALA A 105 11.23 -8.30 36.74
N ALA A 106 10.55 -7.13 36.76
CA ALA A 106 10.79 -5.85 36.05
C ALA A 106 12.00 -5.00 36.50
N VAL A 107 12.33 -3.93 35.74
CA VAL A 107 12.64 -2.54 36.22
C VAL A 107 12.61 -1.53 35.04
N SER A 108 12.12 -0.33 35.35
CA SER A 108 11.86 0.85 34.51
C SER A 108 13.05 1.82 34.36
N GLY A 109 12.99 2.75 33.39
CA GLY A 109 13.87 3.93 33.34
C GLY A 109 13.51 4.95 32.25
N LEU A 110 12.82 6.03 32.63
CA LEU A 110 12.63 7.29 31.87
C LEU A 110 13.93 8.11 31.85
N LEU A 111 14.20 8.86 30.78
CA LEU A 111 14.70 10.24 30.84
C LEU A 111 14.47 10.98 29.51
N ALA A 112 13.95 12.21 29.61
CA ALA A 112 13.68 13.17 28.54
C ALA A 112 14.74 14.27 28.51
N PHE A 113 15.04 14.83 27.32
CA PHE A 113 15.49 16.21 27.03
C PHE A 113 15.56 16.31 25.48
N GLY A 114 15.01 17.27 24.74
CA GLY A 114 14.89 18.70 25.00
C GLY A 114 15.96 19.44 24.20
N ALA A 115 15.82 19.59 22.88
CA ALA A 115 16.62 20.50 22.07
C ALA A 115 15.86 20.98 20.82
N LEU A 116 15.57 22.28 20.77
CA LEU A 116 15.22 23.00 19.56
C LEU A 116 16.38 22.92 18.57
N LEU A 117 16.11 22.56 17.31
CA LEU A 117 17.04 22.78 16.21
C LEU A 117 16.30 23.41 15.02
N THR A 118 16.76 24.61 14.71
CA THR A 118 16.53 25.36 13.47
C THR A 118 16.90 24.51 12.24
N PRO A 119 16.19 24.60 11.12
CA PRO A 119 16.57 23.88 9.90
C PRO A 119 17.89 24.46 9.35
N SER A 120 18.98 23.69 9.48
CA SER A 120 20.25 23.97 8.83
C SER A 120 20.09 23.76 7.32
N ARG A 121 20.27 24.82 6.54
CA ARG A 121 20.47 24.73 5.10
C ARG A 121 21.84 24.11 4.82
N GLY A 122 21.88 23.09 3.96
CA GLY A 122 23.05 22.76 3.14
C GLY A 122 24.01 21.69 3.69
N THR A 123 23.57 20.42 3.69
CA THR A 123 24.45 19.28 3.39
C THR A 123 23.72 18.43 2.37
N ALA A 124 24.40 17.99 1.31
CA ALA A 124 23.83 17.08 0.30
C ALA A 124 23.25 15.86 1.03
N ALA A 125 21.93 15.80 1.18
CA ALA A 125 21.28 14.79 1.97
C ALA A 125 21.37 13.46 1.24
N THR A 126 21.89 12.46 1.93
CA THR A 126 21.94 11.09 1.46
C THR A 126 20.59 10.41 1.70
N LEU A 127 20.31 9.38 0.91
CA LEU A 127 19.20 8.45 1.14
C LEU A 127 19.75 7.16 1.77
N PRO A 128 20.03 7.12 3.09
CA PRO A 128 20.48 5.88 3.71
C PRO A 128 19.30 4.91 3.81
N ASP A 129 19.48 3.67 3.36
CA ASP A 129 18.52 2.57 3.50
C ASP A 129 17.01 2.92 3.29
N PRO A 130 16.62 3.41 2.09
CA PRO A 130 15.21 3.65 1.76
C PRO A 130 14.34 2.41 1.93
N ALA A 131 13.27 2.54 2.71
CA ALA A 131 12.38 1.42 3.01
C ALA A 131 10.96 1.64 2.49
N VAL A 132 10.45 2.88 2.55
CA VAL A 132 9.11 3.24 2.10
C VAL A 132 9.19 4.50 1.25
N VAL A 133 8.46 4.52 0.13
CA VAL A 133 8.30 5.70 -0.72
C VAL A 133 6.83 6.03 -0.86
N VAL A 134 6.48 7.31 -0.69
CA VAL A 134 5.10 7.79 -0.79
C VAL A 134 5.04 9.01 -1.70
N ALA A 135 4.05 9.06 -2.59
CA ALA A 135 3.76 10.26 -3.34
C ALA A 135 3.41 11.40 -2.37
N ALA A 136 4.02 12.56 -2.55
CA ALA A 136 3.75 13.80 -1.81
C ALA A 136 3.19 14.86 -2.77
N ALA A 137 2.68 15.98 -2.24
CA ALA A 137 2.08 17.04 -3.06
C ALA A 137 3.00 17.52 -4.19
N ASP A 138 4.27 17.72 -3.85
CA ASP A 138 5.26 18.30 -4.75
C ASP A 138 6.52 17.41 -4.90
N GLY A 139 6.33 16.09 -4.92
CA GLY A 139 7.41 15.12 -5.12
C GLY A 139 7.21 13.80 -4.36
N LEU A 140 8.27 13.28 -3.75
CA LEU A 140 8.24 12.00 -3.02
C LEU A 140 8.67 12.20 -1.56
N LEU A 141 7.98 11.57 -0.63
CA LEU A 141 8.48 11.38 0.73
C LEU A 141 9.09 9.98 0.83
N VAL A 142 10.35 9.91 1.25
CA VAL A 142 11.09 8.65 1.44
C VAL A 142 11.34 8.48 2.92
N ALA A 143 10.96 7.34 3.47
CA ALA A 143 11.23 6.97 4.85
C ALA A 143 12.25 5.83 4.88
N SER A 144 13.29 6.01 5.70
CA SER A 144 14.46 5.14 5.76
C SER A 144 14.51 4.31 7.04
N ASN A 145 14.95 3.06 6.92
CA ASN A 145 15.21 2.16 8.05
C ASN A 145 16.69 2.19 8.50
N ASP A 146 17.32 3.36 8.38
CA ASP A 146 18.73 3.63 8.70
C ASP A 146 19.06 3.67 10.22
N GLY A 147 18.13 3.20 11.04
CA GLY A 147 18.17 3.29 12.50
C GLY A 147 17.85 4.68 13.08
N ALA A 148 18.09 5.76 12.34
CA ALA A 148 17.69 7.12 12.74
C ALA A 148 16.24 7.46 12.36
N GLY A 149 15.64 6.67 11.47
CA GLY A 149 14.30 6.91 10.95
C GLY A 149 14.24 8.18 10.11
N THR A 150 15.23 8.36 9.22
CA THR A 150 15.34 9.54 8.38
C THR A 150 14.20 9.61 7.36
N LEU A 151 13.57 10.79 7.28
CA LEU A 151 12.54 11.14 6.31
C LEU A 151 13.12 12.19 5.36
N ASN A 152 13.10 11.92 4.06
CA ASN A 152 13.60 12.83 3.03
C ASN A 152 12.47 13.21 2.07
N LEU A 153 12.29 14.51 1.83
CA LEU A 153 11.38 15.01 0.80
C LEU A 153 12.17 15.29 -0.47
N LEU A 154 11.84 14.58 -1.55
CA LEU A 154 12.48 14.67 -2.84
C LEU A 154 11.63 15.48 -3.82
N ARG A 155 12.27 16.29 -4.65
CA ARG A 155 11.69 16.88 -5.87
C ARG A 155 12.60 16.53 -7.04
N GLY A 156 12.16 15.59 -7.87
CA GLY A 156 13.06 14.92 -8.82
C GLY A 156 14.17 14.20 -8.06
N ASP A 157 15.40 14.35 -8.54
CA ASP A 157 16.60 13.76 -7.94
C ASP A 157 17.21 14.57 -6.78
N GLN A 158 16.52 15.62 -6.29
CA GLN A 158 17.03 16.49 -5.24
C GLN A 158 16.28 16.29 -3.93
N VAL A 159 17.03 16.10 -2.83
CA VAL A 159 16.48 16.18 -1.48
C VAL A 159 16.30 17.65 -1.09
N THR A 160 15.06 18.03 -0.82
CA THR A 160 14.65 19.41 -0.51
C THR A 160 14.46 19.67 0.98
N ALA A 161 14.18 18.62 1.76
CA ALA A 161 14.08 18.67 3.21
C ALA A 161 14.37 17.29 3.81
N SER A 162 14.91 17.28 5.03
CA SER A 162 15.17 16.06 5.79
C SER A 162 14.72 16.24 7.25
N LEU A 163 14.20 15.16 7.84
CA LEU A 163 13.75 15.11 9.23
C LEU A 163 14.08 13.74 9.81
N ARG A 164 14.42 13.67 11.10
CA ARG A 164 14.50 12.39 11.82
C ARG A 164 13.23 12.20 12.63
N SER A 165 12.57 11.06 12.48
CA SER A 165 11.27 10.81 13.12
C SER A 165 11.33 10.68 14.65
N SER A 166 12.49 10.29 15.21
CA SER A 166 12.76 10.08 16.65
C SER A 166 11.82 9.08 17.34
N GLY A 167 12.35 8.11 18.06
CA GLY A 167 11.55 7.04 18.69
C GLY A 167 12.26 6.44 19.90
N ALA A 168 11.54 5.61 20.66
CA ALA A 168 12.11 4.82 21.74
C ALA A 168 12.95 3.65 21.19
N GLN A 169 12.62 3.19 19.98
CA GLN A 169 13.36 2.21 19.20
C GLN A 169 13.83 2.83 17.88
N PRO A 170 14.91 2.31 17.27
CA PRO A 170 15.22 2.59 15.87
C PRO A 170 13.99 2.34 14.99
N SER A 171 13.61 3.31 14.15
CA SER A 171 12.39 3.20 13.35
C SER A 171 12.44 2.04 12.38
N TRP A 172 11.28 1.41 12.19
CA TRP A 172 11.06 0.38 11.16
C TRP A 172 9.79 0.72 10.40
N PHE A 173 9.97 1.40 9.26
CA PHE A 173 8.89 1.76 8.37
C PHE A 173 8.48 0.58 7.50
N THR A 174 7.18 0.30 7.49
CA THR A 174 6.59 -0.86 6.79
C THR A 174 5.64 -0.47 5.67
N GLN A 175 4.98 0.69 5.79
CA GLN A 175 4.02 1.20 4.81
C GLN A 175 3.87 2.71 4.95
N GLY A 176 3.53 3.37 3.84
CA GLY A 176 3.14 4.77 3.83
C GLY A 176 1.96 5.03 2.90
N VAL A 177 1.06 5.93 3.32
CA VAL A 177 -0.10 6.33 2.51
C VAL A 177 -0.30 7.84 2.55
N ARG A 178 -0.82 8.40 1.45
CA ARG A 178 -1.12 9.83 1.36
C ARG A 178 -2.62 10.07 1.57
N LEU A 179 -2.95 11.13 2.28
CA LEU A 179 -4.31 11.66 2.38
C LEU A 179 -4.27 13.19 2.35
N GLY A 180 -4.72 13.80 1.25
CA GLY A 180 -4.60 15.24 1.03
C GLY A 180 -3.14 15.70 1.06
N ASP A 181 -2.82 16.68 1.91
CA ASP A 181 -1.45 17.21 2.08
C ASP A 181 -0.65 16.53 3.20
N ARG A 182 -1.13 15.38 3.68
CA ARG A 182 -0.49 14.58 4.73
C ARG A 182 -0.04 13.24 4.19
N VAL A 183 1.06 12.76 4.75
CA VAL A 183 1.52 11.38 4.60
C VAL A 183 1.45 10.70 5.96
N TYR A 184 0.97 9.46 5.98
CA TYR A 184 0.89 8.61 7.17
C TYR A 184 1.90 7.49 7.02
N LEU A 185 2.84 7.37 7.96
CA LEU A 185 3.91 6.37 7.94
C LEU A 185 3.76 5.41 9.11
N ALA A 186 3.68 4.11 8.83
CA ALA A 186 3.67 3.05 9.82
C ALA A 186 5.09 2.86 10.37
N ASP A 187 5.33 3.17 11.65
CA ASP A 187 6.59 2.92 12.36
C ASP A 187 6.37 1.75 13.31
N ALA A 188 6.55 0.54 12.79
CA ALA A 188 6.18 -0.70 13.46
C ALA A 188 6.98 -0.94 14.74
N ALA A 189 8.27 -0.59 14.75
CA ALA A 189 9.14 -0.76 15.91
C ALA A 189 8.77 0.15 17.09
N ASN A 190 8.06 1.25 16.83
CA ASN A 190 7.63 2.21 17.84
C ASN A 190 6.12 2.20 18.10
N ASP A 191 5.40 1.16 17.66
CA ASP A 191 3.95 0.97 17.88
C ASP A 191 3.12 2.23 17.57
N ARG A 192 3.39 2.84 16.41
CA ARG A 192 2.75 4.12 16.04
C ARG A 192 2.59 4.32 14.54
N VAL A 193 1.69 5.23 14.19
CA VAL A 193 1.64 5.87 12.88
C VAL A 193 1.99 7.35 13.01
N LEU A 194 2.89 7.83 12.16
CA LEU A 194 3.26 9.23 12.07
C LEU A 194 2.44 9.92 10.99
N GLU A 195 1.72 10.98 11.34
CA GLU A 195 1.18 11.93 10.37
C GLU A 195 2.23 13.00 10.10
N VAL A 196 2.65 13.09 8.85
CA VAL A 196 3.73 13.94 8.37
C VAL A 196 3.16 14.98 7.42
N GLY A 197 3.43 16.24 7.71
CA GLY A 197 3.25 17.32 6.75
C GLY A 197 4.48 17.42 5.85
N THR A 198 4.29 17.64 4.56
CA THR A 198 5.39 17.74 3.58
C THR A 198 5.74 19.18 3.22
N ASN A 199 4.94 20.17 3.65
CA ASN A 199 5.24 21.59 3.46
C ASN A 199 4.77 22.44 4.66
N PRO A 200 5.66 22.80 5.61
CA PRO A 200 7.04 22.30 5.74
C PRO A 200 7.09 20.83 6.15
N LEU A 201 8.23 20.16 5.91
CA LEU A 201 8.47 18.80 6.38
C LEU A 201 8.49 18.75 7.91
N LYS A 202 7.47 18.14 8.53
CA LYS A 202 7.38 17.94 9.99
C LYS A 202 6.46 16.77 10.34
N VAL A 203 6.78 16.08 11.43
CA VAL A 203 5.79 15.21 12.09
C VAL A 203 4.75 16.12 12.75
N VAL A 204 3.49 15.99 12.31
CA VAL A 204 2.34 16.76 12.80
C VAL A 204 1.72 16.08 14.00
N ARG A 205 1.61 14.75 13.95
CA ARG A 205 1.03 13.94 15.01
C ARG A 205 1.63 12.53 15.01
N SER A 206 1.61 11.90 16.17
CA SER A 206 1.88 10.47 16.33
C SER A 206 0.63 9.82 16.93
N TYR A 207 0.13 8.78 16.27
CA TYR A 207 -0.99 7.98 16.71
C TYR A 207 -0.46 6.68 17.32
N PRO A 208 -0.78 6.36 18.60
CA PRO A 208 -0.41 5.08 19.18
C PRO A 208 -1.22 3.97 18.50
N VAL A 209 -0.53 2.95 17.99
CA VAL A 209 -1.13 1.76 17.39
C VAL A 209 -0.35 0.55 17.90
N PRO A 210 -0.88 -0.18 18.90
CA PRO A 210 -0.15 -1.26 19.55
C PRO A 210 0.09 -2.42 18.59
N ASP A 211 1.09 -3.24 18.92
CA ASP A 211 1.41 -4.50 18.25
C ASP A 211 1.96 -4.36 16.82
N GLY A 212 2.70 -3.29 16.54
CA GLY A 212 3.40 -3.05 15.28
C GLY A 212 2.48 -2.86 14.08
N VAL A 213 2.56 -1.72 13.39
CA VAL A 213 1.73 -1.46 12.21
C VAL A 213 2.33 -2.14 10.98
N ALA A 214 1.59 -3.01 10.33
CA ALA A 214 2.02 -3.74 9.13
C ALA A 214 1.51 -3.10 7.85
N GLY A 215 0.21 -2.73 7.82
CA GLY A 215 -0.45 -2.17 6.65
C GLY A 215 -1.20 -0.88 6.96
N LEU A 216 -1.27 0.00 5.97
CA LEU A 216 -2.05 1.24 5.99
C LEU A 216 -2.82 1.41 4.68
N THR A 217 -4.02 1.98 4.77
CA THR A 217 -4.77 2.50 3.63
C THR A 217 -5.41 3.81 4.03
N ALA A 218 -5.44 4.76 3.10
CA ALA A 218 -6.13 6.02 3.26
C ALA A 218 -7.27 6.09 2.25
N SER A 219 -8.35 6.73 2.66
CA SER A 219 -9.47 7.02 1.78
C SER A 219 -9.88 8.46 1.93
N SER A 220 -10.06 9.11 0.78
CA SER A 220 -10.82 10.35 0.67
C SER A 220 -12.31 10.01 0.67
N GLY A 221 -13.16 10.92 1.15
CA GLY A 221 -14.59 10.66 1.12
C GLY A 221 -15.41 11.85 1.58
N PRO A 222 -16.72 11.86 1.27
CA PRO A 222 -17.63 12.94 1.64
C PRO A 222 -17.74 13.14 3.16
N ASP A 223 -17.54 12.08 3.95
CA ASP A 223 -17.50 12.14 5.43
C ASP A 223 -16.15 12.61 5.99
N GLY A 224 -15.24 13.05 5.12
CA GLY A 224 -13.85 13.38 5.44
C GLY A 224 -12.91 12.18 5.30
N GLY A 225 -11.63 12.50 5.19
CA GLY A 225 -10.58 11.50 4.99
C GLY A 225 -10.41 10.56 6.17
N ARG A 226 -10.19 9.27 5.89
CA ARG A 226 -10.00 8.21 6.88
C ARG A 226 -8.71 7.45 6.61
N VAL A 227 -8.05 6.98 7.67
CA VAL A 227 -6.89 6.09 7.55
C VAL A 227 -7.14 4.86 8.41
N TYR A 228 -7.05 3.70 7.79
CA TYR A 228 -7.18 2.41 8.45
C TYR A 228 -5.81 1.73 8.55
N PHE A 229 -5.64 0.93 9.59
CA PHE A 229 -4.42 0.19 9.84
C PHE A 229 -4.69 -1.29 10.05
N LYS A 230 -3.67 -2.11 9.76
CA LYS A 230 -3.56 -3.50 10.18
C LYS A 230 -2.28 -3.66 11.00
N THR A 231 -2.37 -4.34 12.13
CA THR A 231 -1.21 -4.63 13.00
C THR A 231 -0.71 -6.06 12.80
N VAL A 232 0.55 -6.29 13.17
CA VAL A 232 1.22 -7.59 13.10
C VAL A 232 0.44 -8.68 13.84
N ARG A 233 -0.20 -8.34 14.96
CA ARG A 233 -0.99 -9.30 15.75
C ARG A 233 -2.44 -9.44 15.31
N GLY A 234 -2.78 -8.94 14.13
CA GLY A 234 -4.10 -9.17 13.55
C GLY A 234 -5.17 -8.15 13.96
N SER A 235 -4.79 -6.99 14.52
CA SER A 235 -5.76 -5.93 14.81
C SER A 235 -6.00 -5.04 13.60
N VAL A 236 -7.26 -4.67 13.35
CA VAL A 236 -7.66 -3.69 12.33
C VAL A 236 -8.41 -2.56 13.01
N GLY A 237 -8.08 -1.31 12.66
CA GLY A 237 -8.70 -0.14 13.28
C GLY A 237 -8.61 1.11 12.42
N ARG A 238 -9.22 2.19 12.92
CA ARG A 238 -9.15 3.54 12.32
C ARG A 238 -8.22 4.43 13.14
N LEU A 239 -7.33 5.17 12.47
CA LEU A 239 -6.46 6.12 13.17
C LEU A 239 -7.26 7.24 13.84
N GLY A 240 -6.84 7.60 15.05
CA GLY A 240 -7.49 8.63 15.86
C GLY A 240 -8.78 8.17 16.56
N ASP A 241 -9.18 6.92 16.39
CA ASP A 241 -10.36 6.34 17.03
C ASP A 241 -10.01 4.99 17.70
N PRO A 242 -9.47 5.01 18.93
CA PRO A 242 -9.05 3.78 19.62
C PRO A 242 -10.23 2.89 20.04
N GLN A 243 -11.47 3.38 19.99
CA GLN A 243 -12.66 2.56 20.29
C GLN A 243 -13.09 1.73 19.08
N THR A 244 -12.72 2.15 17.87
CA THR A 244 -13.04 1.49 16.61
C THR A 244 -11.88 0.62 16.15
N GLN A 245 -11.65 -0.47 16.88
CA GLN A 245 -10.64 -1.49 16.57
C GLN A 245 -11.19 -2.89 16.88
N ILE A 246 -10.88 -3.85 16.01
CA ILE A 246 -11.18 -5.27 16.21
C ILE A 246 -9.93 -6.13 16.01
N THR A 247 -9.93 -7.33 16.57
CA THR A 247 -8.90 -8.34 16.30
C THR A 247 -9.47 -9.40 15.36
N VAL A 248 -9.01 -9.41 14.11
CA VAL A 248 -9.46 -10.33 13.05
C VAL A 248 -8.67 -11.62 13.01
N ALA A 249 -7.43 -11.64 13.53
CA ALA A 249 -6.64 -12.85 13.71
C ALA A 249 -5.76 -12.72 14.96
N ARG A 250 -5.30 -13.85 15.51
CA ARG A 250 -4.28 -13.86 16.58
C ARG A 250 -3.08 -14.64 16.08
N GLU A 251 -2.11 -13.90 15.61
CA GLU A 251 -0.93 -14.46 14.97
C GLU A 251 0.17 -14.70 16.01
N LYS A 252 0.93 -15.79 15.84
CA LYS A 252 2.14 -15.98 16.64
C LYS A 252 3.11 -14.89 16.19
N GLY A 253 3.62 -14.10 17.13
CA GLY A 253 4.57 -13.03 16.79
C GLY A 253 5.75 -13.57 15.99
N MET A 254 6.17 -12.82 14.98
CA MET A 254 7.33 -13.09 14.13
C MET A 254 8.18 -11.81 14.02
N PRO A 255 9.41 -11.87 13.48
CA PRO A 255 10.24 -10.68 13.30
C PRO A 255 9.52 -9.61 12.47
N LEU A 256 9.65 -8.34 12.85
CA LEU A 256 8.98 -7.22 12.15
C LEU A 256 9.34 -7.14 10.66
N ALA A 257 10.51 -7.62 10.28
CA ALA A 257 10.95 -7.65 8.89
C ALA A 257 10.16 -8.66 8.02
N ASP A 258 9.58 -9.68 8.65
CA ASP A 258 8.89 -10.79 7.99
C ASP A 258 7.38 -10.62 8.01
N VAL A 259 6.85 -9.68 8.81
CA VAL A 259 5.40 -9.44 8.87
C VAL A 259 4.96 -8.58 7.71
N MET A 260 4.05 -9.11 6.92
CA MET A 260 3.46 -8.42 5.79
C MET A 260 1.97 -8.69 5.76
N ASP A 261 1.18 -7.65 5.97
CA ASP A 261 -0.26 -7.72 5.75
C ASP A 261 -0.73 -6.42 5.07
N GLY A 262 -1.56 -6.58 4.05
CA GLY A 262 -2.22 -5.51 3.34
C GLY A 262 -3.55 -5.13 3.98
N VAL A 263 -3.87 -3.85 3.89
CA VAL A 263 -5.21 -3.29 4.15
C VAL A 263 -5.55 -2.40 2.97
N LEU A 264 -6.76 -2.54 2.42
CA LEU A 264 -7.21 -1.74 1.28
C LEU A 264 -8.69 -1.44 1.42
N LEU A 265 -9.07 -0.16 1.33
CA LEU A 265 -10.46 0.20 1.09
C LEU A 265 -10.71 0.18 -0.42
N SER A 266 -11.66 -0.63 -0.88
CA SER A 266 -12.06 -0.69 -2.29
C SER A 266 -13.53 -1.11 -2.40
N GLY A 267 -14.30 -0.43 -3.26
CA GLY A 267 -15.71 -0.76 -3.50
C GLY A 267 -16.58 -0.78 -2.23
N GLY A 268 -16.33 0.15 -1.30
CA GLY A 268 -17.04 0.25 -0.02
C GLY A 268 -16.74 -0.88 0.98
N LYS A 269 -15.64 -1.62 0.82
CA LYS A 269 -15.21 -2.68 1.74
C LYS A 269 -13.74 -2.56 2.09
N LEU A 270 -13.39 -2.91 3.33
CA LEU A 270 -12.02 -3.10 3.74
C LEU A 270 -11.58 -4.54 3.46
N PHE A 271 -10.63 -4.71 2.56
CA PHE A 271 -9.94 -5.96 2.30
C PHE A 271 -8.70 -6.02 3.19
N ILE A 272 -8.55 -7.14 3.91
CA ILE A 272 -7.47 -7.36 4.87
C ILE A 272 -6.82 -8.69 4.54
N THR A 273 -5.51 -8.71 4.25
CA THR A 273 -4.81 -9.98 4.11
C THR A 273 -4.46 -10.59 5.46
N HIS A 274 -4.32 -11.90 5.45
CA HIS A 274 -3.81 -12.70 6.55
C HIS A 274 -2.83 -13.71 5.98
N HIS A 275 -1.56 -13.32 5.93
CA HIS A 275 -0.52 -14.12 5.28
C HIS A 275 -0.31 -15.49 5.95
N LEU A 276 -0.45 -15.60 7.28
CA LEU A 276 -0.29 -16.87 8.00
C LEU A 276 -1.42 -17.88 7.77
N SER A 277 -2.63 -17.42 7.49
CA SER A 277 -3.79 -18.31 7.27
C SER A 277 -4.17 -18.47 5.81
N GLY A 278 -3.56 -17.72 4.89
CA GLY A 278 -3.93 -17.73 3.48
C GLY A 278 -5.33 -17.17 3.24
N GLU A 279 -5.76 -16.20 4.05
CA GLU A 279 -7.10 -15.59 3.96
C GLU A 279 -7.05 -14.14 3.51
N VAL A 280 -8.12 -13.71 2.85
CA VAL A 280 -8.50 -12.30 2.70
C VAL A 280 -9.85 -12.10 3.41
N CYS A 281 -9.88 -11.19 4.38
CA CYS A 281 -11.07 -10.81 5.13
C CYS A 281 -11.66 -9.52 4.57
N LEU A 282 -12.98 -9.51 4.38
CA LEU A 282 -13.73 -8.33 3.97
C LEU A 282 -14.47 -7.80 5.20
N LEU A 283 -14.26 -6.53 5.52
CA LEU A 283 -14.87 -5.83 6.64
C LEU A 283 -15.72 -4.66 6.12
N ASP A 284 -16.75 -4.34 6.90
CA ASP A 284 -17.49 -3.08 6.77
C ASP A 284 -16.60 -1.92 7.27
N PRO A 285 -16.34 -0.87 6.48
CA PRO A 285 -15.38 0.17 6.85
C PRO A 285 -15.84 1.06 8.02
N ASP A 286 -17.15 1.18 8.25
CA ASP A 286 -17.70 2.04 9.30
C ASP A 286 -17.70 1.33 10.66
N THR A 287 -18.10 0.06 10.67
CA THR A 287 -18.27 -0.74 11.89
C THR A 287 -17.12 -1.70 12.16
N LEU A 288 -16.25 -1.90 11.18
CA LEU A 288 -15.20 -2.93 11.15
C LEU A 288 -15.70 -4.37 11.31
N ASN A 289 -17.01 -4.60 11.22
CA ASN A 289 -17.55 -5.96 11.30
C ASN A 289 -17.05 -6.81 10.14
N VAL A 290 -16.59 -8.03 10.44
CA VAL A 290 -16.19 -9.00 9.41
C VAL A 290 -17.42 -9.44 8.62
N VAL A 291 -17.47 -9.08 7.35
CA VAL A 291 -18.55 -9.42 6.41
C VAL A 291 -18.31 -10.80 5.78
N LYS A 292 -17.08 -11.10 5.39
CA LYS A 292 -16.71 -12.37 4.74
C LYS A 292 -15.25 -12.71 5.02
N ARG A 293 -14.95 -14.00 5.10
CA ARG A 293 -13.58 -14.53 5.06
C ARG A 293 -13.45 -15.39 3.82
N VAL A 294 -12.42 -15.16 3.03
CA VAL A 294 -12.15 -15.91 1.80
C VAL A 294 -10.79 -16.57 1.92
N VAL A 295 -10.76 -17.89 1.79
CA VAL A 295 -9.51 -18.66 1.73
C VAL A 295 -8.97 -18.56 0.31
N VAL A 296 -7.90 -17.79 0.12
CA VAL A 296 -7.19 -17.64 -1.16
C VAL A 296 -5.98 -18.57 -1.27
N GLY A 297 -5.60 -19.19 -0.14
CA GLY A 297 -4.40 -20.02 -0.01
C GLY A 297 -3.12 -19.19 -0.07
N GLY A 298 -1.97 -19.86 -0.02
CA GLY A 298 -0.66 -19.20 -0.01
C GLY A 298 -0.48 -18.28 1.20
N ALA A 299 0.24 -17.17 0.99
CA ALA A 299 0.50 -16.15 2.01
C ALA A 299 0.28 -14.75 1.40
N PRO A 300 -0.97 -14.25 1.33
CA PRO A 300 -1.26 -12.92 0.79
C PRO A 300 -0.70 -11.82 1.70
N VAL A 301 0.09 -10.91 1.14
CA VAL A 301 0.92 -9.95 1.89
C VAL A 301 0.60 -8.49 1.60
N ASP A 302 0.06 -8.17 0.42
CA ASP A 302 -0.23 -6.80 0.01
C ASP A 302 -1.43 -6.73 -0.95
N LEU A 303 -2.05 -5.56 -1.05
CA LEU A 303 -3.28 -5.31 -1.81
C LEU A 303 -3.20 -4.01 -2.61
N ALA A 304 -3.73 -4.02 -3.83
CA ALA A 304 -3.90 -2.80 -4.62
C ALA A 304 -5.26 -2.76 -5.32
N PRO A 305 -5.84 -1.56 -5.51
CA PRO A 305 -7.03 -1.43 -6.34
C PRO A 305 -6.69 -1.68 -7.81
N GLU A 306 -7.67 -2.20 -8.55
CA GLU A 306 -7.61 -2.35 -10.00
C GLU A 306 -8.89 -1.77 -10.62
N ALA A 307 -8.79 -1.32 -11.88
CA ALA A 307 -9.92 -0.78 -12.62
C ALA A 307 -11.11 -1.76 -12.67
N GLY A 308 -12.33 -1.22 -12.61
CA GLY A 308 -13.56 -2.02 -12.62
C GLY A 308 -13.96 -2.60 -11.25
N GLY A 309 -13.36 -2.11 -10.16
CA GLY A 309 -13.74 -2.49 -8.79
C GLY A 309 -13.23 -3.87 -8.37
N THR A 310 -12.21 -4.38 -9.06
CA THR A 310 -11.45 -5.57 -8.65
C THR A 310 -10.30 -5.16 -7.72
N VAL A 311 -9.79 -6.14 -6.99
CA VAL A 311 -8.67 -5.98 -6.07
C VAL A 311 -7.58 -6.95 -6.48
N LEU A 312 -6.34 -6.48 -6.54
CA LEU A 312 -5.18 -7.34 -6.68
C LEU A 312 -4.65 -7.69 -5.29
N ALA A 313 -4.39 -8.98 -5.06
CA ALA A 313 -3.73 -9.49 -3.86
C ALA A 313 -2.41 -10.14 -4.24
N LEU A 314 -1.32 -9.61 -3.70
CA LEU A 314 0.02 -10.17 -3.87
C LEU A 314 0.25 -11.26 -2.84
N ASP A 315 0.75 -12.40 -3.30
CA ASP A 315 1.11 -13.55 -2.48
C ASP A 315 2.62 -13.76 -2.56
N VAL A 316 3.28 -13.73 -1.39
CA VAL A 316 4.73 -13.87 -1.25
C VAL A 316 5.23 -15.26 -1.63
N GLN A 317 4.32 -16.22 -1.85
CA GLN A 317 4.63 -17.52 -2.46
C GLN A 317 4.71 -17.48 -4.00
N GLY A 318 4.80 -16.29 -4.60
CA GLY A 318 5.05 -16.12 -6.03
C GLY A 318 3.77 -16.13 -6.86
N ARG A 319 2.72 -15.41 -6.41
CA ARG A 319 1.49 -15.25 -7.19
C ARG A 319 0.92 -13.84 -7.07
N LEU A 320 0.33 -13.35 -8.15
CA LEU A 320 -0.62 -12.23 -8.12
C LEU A 320 -2.02 -12.78 -8.32
N LEU A 321 -2.97 -12.39 -7.48
CA LEU A 321 -4.37 -12.82 -7.57
C LEU A 321 -5.25 -11.62 -7.92
N ARG A 322 -6.15 -11.77 -8.88
CA ARG A 322 -7.26 -10.84 -9.09
C ARG A 322 -8.47 -11.34 -8.34
N LEU A 323 -8.99 -10.50 -7.46
CA LEU A 323 -10.19 -10.74 -6.67
C LEU A 323 -11.35 -9.90 -7.22
N ASN A 324 -12.54 -10.49 -7.28
CA ASN A 324 -13.77 -9.72 -7.51
C ASN A 324 -14.17 -8.92 -6.24
N ALA A 325 -15.21 -8.10 -6.34
CA ALA A 325 -15.72 -7.28 -5.22
C ALA A 325 -16.16 -8.10 -3.99
N SER A 326 -16.34 -9.42 -4.12
CA SER A 326 -16.66 -10.33 -3.01
C SER A 326 -15.44 -11.07 -2.43
N GLY A 327 -14.23 -10.73 -2.89
CA GLY A 327 -12.96 -11.32 -2.49
C GLY A 327 -12.62 -12.65 -3.17
N GLU A 328 -13.42 -13.11 -4.13
CA GLU A 328 -13.18 -14.39 -4.80
C GLU A 328 -12.13 -14.24 -5.89
N VAL A 329 -11.21 -15.19 -5.95
CA VAL A 329 -10.17 -15.24 -6.97
C VAL A 329 -10.80 -15.53 -8.33
N ILE A 330 -10.63 -14.60 -9.27
CA ILE A 330 -11.11 -14.70 -10.65
C ILE A 330 -9.98 -14.82 -11.68
N ARG A 331 -8.74 -14.47 -11.29
CA ARG A 331 -7.53 -14.69 -12.10
C ARG A 331 -6.32 -14.85 -11.19
N SER A 332 -5.30 -15.56 -11.67
CA SER A 332 -4.01 -15.69 -11.01
C SER A 332 -2.90 -15.64 -12.04
N TRP A 333 -1.80 -14.95 -11.71
CA TRP A 333 -0.55 -14.96 -12.46
C TRP A 333 0.55 -15.58 -11.58
N PRO A 334 1.28 -16.58 -12.08
CA PRO A 334 2.48 -17.06 -11.41
C PRO A 334 3.57 -16.00 -11.51
N LEU A 335 4.30 -15.77 -10.42
CA LEU A 335 5.40 -14.83 -10.34
C LEU A 335 6.69 -15.57 -9.96
N PRO A 336 7.84 -15.09 -10.45
CA PRO A 336 9.12 -15.51 -9.89
C PRO A 336 9.29 -15.00 -8.44
N GLY A 337 10.12 -15.71 -7.67
CA GLY A 337 10.61 -15.23 -6.38
C GLY A 337 9.58 -15.16 -5.26
N HIS A 338 9.82 -14.22 -4.34
CA HIS A 338 9.04 -13.98 -3.13
C HIS A 338 8.62 -12.50 -3.03
N PRO A 339 7.74 -12.04 -3.92
CA PRO A 339 7.40 -10.63 -4.01
C PRO A 339 6.56 -10.17 -2.81
N ASP A 340 6.79 -8.94 -2.35
CA ASP A 340 6.23 -8.44 -1.10
C ASP A 340 5.51 -7.09 -1.13
N LYS A 341 5.77 -6.24 -2.13
CA LYS A 341 5.02 -5.00 -2.37
C LYS A 341 4.51 -4.93 -3.80
N LEU A 342 3.36 -4.29 -4.00
CA LEU A 342 2.84 -4.00 -5.33
C LEU A 342 2.43 -2.54 -5.53
N GLY A 343 2.70 -2.02 -6.71
CA GLY A 343 2.17 -0.77 -7.23
C GLY A 343 1.43 -1.04 -8.54
N VAL A 344 0.30 -0.38 -8.76
CA VAL A 344 -0.54 -0.58 -9.94
C VAL A 344 -0.81 0.75 -10.62
N ASN A 345 -0.55 0.81 -11.92
CA ASN A 345 -0.85 1.96 -12.77
C ASN A 345 -1.53 1.45 -14.04
N GLY A 346 -2.84 1.69 -14.13
CA GLY A 346 -3.66 1.15 -15.21
C GLY A 346 -3.55 -0.37 -15.32
N SER A 347 -3.18 -0.86 -16.50
CA SER A 347 -3.03 -2.29 -16.79
C SER A 347 -1.67 -2.88 -16.39
N VAL A 348 -0.80 -2.11 -15.74
CA VAL A 348 0.54 -2.55 -15.34
C VAL A 348 0.64 -2.60 -13.82
N ALA A 349 1.05 -3.77 -13.32
CA ALA A 349 1.49 -3.92 -11.94
C ALA A 349 3.01 -4.09 -11.89
N LEU A 350 3.67 -3.42 -10.96
CA LEU A 350 5.05 -3.69 -10.57
C LEU A 350 5.05 -4.30 -9.18
N VAL A 351 5.86 -5.34 -8.99
CA VAL A 351 6.05 -5.97 -7.67
C VAL A 351 7.52 -6.05 -7.33
N THR A 352 7.87 -5.78 -6.07
CA THR A 352 9.23 -5.91 -5.56
C THR A 352 9.44 -7.25 -4.90
N ASP A 353 10.65 -7.80 -5.03
CA ASP A 353 11.19 -8.89 -4.23
C ASP A 353 12.53 -8.42 -3.68
N ARG A 354 12.61 -8.33 -2.34
CA ARG A 354 13.81 -7.87 -1.61
C ARG A 354 15.07 -8.69 -1.89
N ALA A 355 14.93 -9.91 -2.40
CA ALA A 355 16.04 -10.77 -2.81
C ALA A 355 16.75 -10.28 -4.09
N GLY A 356 16.21 -9.28 -4.78
CA GLY A 356 16.92 -8.56 -5.83
C GLY A 356 16.18 -8.52 -7.17
N GLN A 357 14.86 -8.38 -7.16
CA GLN A 357 14.06 -8.41 -8.37
C GLN A 357 12.89 -7.42 -8.31
N LEU A 358 12.64 -6.77 -9.44
CA LEU A 358 11.40 -6.06 -9.73
C LEU A 358 10.72 -6.80 -10.87
N THR A 359 9.44 -7.11 -10.74
CA THR A 359 8.69 -7.82 -11.78
C THR A 359 7.55 -6.95 -12.29
N ARG A 360 7.52 -6.73 -13.61
CA ARG A 360 6.39 -6.13 -14.33
C ARG A 360 5.39 -7.19 -14.71
N ILE A 361 4.10 -6.89 -14.54
CA ILE A 361 2.98 -7.71 -14.98
C ILE A 361 2.05 -6.84 -15.82
N ASP A 362 1.76 -7.27 -17.04
CA ASP A 362 0.65 -6.76 -17.82
C ASP A 362 -0.63 -7.51 -17.44
N LEU A 363 -1.56 -6.81 -16.80
CA LEU A 363 -2.80 -7.35 -16.23
C LEU A 363 -3.83 -7.74 -17.30
N VAL A 364 -3.64 -7.33 -18.55
CA VAL A 364 -4.50 -7.69 -19.68
C VAL A 364 -3.92 -8.94 -20.36
N SER A 365 -2.73 -8.80 -20.96
CA SER A 365 -2.08 -9.86 -21.73
C SER A 365 -1.60 -11.02 -20.85
N GLY A 366 -1.29 -10.74 -19.58
CA GLY A 366 -0.67 -11.68 -18.66
C GLY A 366 0.84 -11.85 -18.86
N GLU A 367 1.47 -10.98 -19.65
CA GLU A 367 2.92 -10.91 -19.78
C GLU A 367 3.57 -10.62 -18.42
N VAL A 368 4.59 -11.39 -18.06
CA VAL A 368 5.38 -11.22 -16.84
C VAL A 368 6.83 -11.01 -17.23
N GLN A 369 7.40 -9.89 -16.82
CA GLN A 369 8.75 -9.47 -17.18
C GLN A 369 9.56 -9.12 -15.92
N PRO A 370 10.42 -10.03 -15.43
CA PRO A 370 11.33 -9.74 -14.34
C PRO A 370 12.52 -8.87 -14.79
N MET A 371 12.98 -8.02 -13.89
CA MET A 371 14.18 -7.19 -14.02
C MET A 371 15.01 -7.28 -12.73
N PRO A 372 16.31 -7.58 -12.79
CA PRO A 372 17.19 -7.49 -11.63
C PRO A 372 17.21 -6.07 -11.06
N LEU A 373 17.03 -5.93 -9.76
CA LEU A 373 17.10 -4.64 -9.07
C LEU A 373 17.68 -4.88 -7.67
N ALA A 374 18.63 -4.06 -7.22
CA ALA A 374 19.28 -4.31 -5.94
C ALA A 374 18.34 -3.93 -4.79
N HIS A 375 18.01 -4.92 -3.96
CA HIS A 375 17.24 -4.76 -2.72
C HIS A 375 16.01 -3.83 -2.81
N PRO A 376 15.08 -4.04 -3.76
CA PRO A 376 13.88 -3.21 -3.85
C PRO A 376 12.98 -3.50 -2.66
N MET A 377 12.62 -2.45 -1.92
CA MET A 377 11.90 -2.53 -0.65
C MET A 377 10.42 -2.15 -0.78
N ASP A 378 10.13 -1.19 -1.65
CA ASP A 378 8.78 -0.64 -1.83
C ASP A 378 8.60 -0.11 -3.25
N VAL A 379 7.37 -0.11 -3.74
CA VAL A 379 7.00 0.41 -5.05
C VAL A 379 5.63 1.05 -5.01
N ILE A 380 5.52 2.25 -5.56
CA ILE A 380 4.24 2.96 -5.71
C ILE A 380 4.04 3.40 -7.15
N ALA A 381 2.78 3.43 -7.57
CA ALA A 381 2.39 4.15 -8.78
C ALA A 381 2.33 5.65 -8.51
N LEU A 382 2.78 6.44 -9.47
CA LEU A 382 2.70 7.89 -9.45
C LEU A 382 1.59 8.40 -10.39
N PRO A 383 1.01 9.57 -10.11
CA PRO A 383 -0.06 10.14 -10.95
C PRO A 383 0.33 10.39 -12.41
N ASP A 384 1.62 10.49 -12.73
CA ASP A 384 2.09 10.73 -14.10
C ASP A 384 2.22 9.45 -14.94
N GLY A 385 1.80 8.29 -14.43
CA GLY A 385 1.92 7.02 -15.12
C GLY A 385 3.20 6.24 -14.78
N THR A 386 4.13 6.84 -14.03
CA THR A 386 5.39 6.19 -13.65
C THR A 386 5.27 5.46 -12.31
N PHE A 387 6.35 4.77 -11.92
CA PHE A 387 6.47 4.09 -10.64
C PHE A 387 7.72 4.56 -9.91
N ALA A 388 7.60 4.87 -8.61
CA ALA A 388 8.75 5.09 -7.74
C ALA A 388 9.05 3.82 -6.96
N VAL A 389 10.32 3.41 -6.94
CA VAL A 389 10.82 2.26 -6.20
C VAL A 389 11.84 2.74 -5.16
N ALA A 390 11.63 2.35 -3.91
CA ALA A 390 12.65 2.46 -2.87
C ALA A 390 13.60 1.26 -2.98
N GLU A 391 14.88 1.52 -3.14
CA GLU A 391 15.96 0.52 -3.13
C GLU A 391 16.69 0.65 -1.81
N GLY A 392 16.66 -0.37 -0.95
CA GLY A 392 17.30 -0.34 0.37
C GLY A 392 18.80 -0.68 0.32
N GLY A 393 19.43 -0.77 1.50
CA GLY A 393 20.84 -1.14 1.65
C GLY A 393 21.83 0.02 1.52
N GLY A 394 23.13 -0.30 1.61
CA GLY A 394 24.21 0.69 1.73
C GLY A 394 24.48 1.55 0.48
N GLU A 395 24.12 1.05 -0.70
CA GLU A 395 24.11 1.79 -1.98
C GLU A 395 22.67 2.03 -2.49
N GLY A 396 21.68 1.84 -1.62
CA GLY A 396 20.26 2.00 -1.93
C GLY A 396 19.89 3.41 -2.36
N GLY A 397 18.68 3.64 -2.84
CA GLY A 397 18.25 4.92 -3.37
C GLY A 397 16.76 4.94 -3.69
N VAL A 398 16.36 5.89 -4.54
CA VAL A 398 15.03 5.88 -5.16
C VAL A 398 15.19 5.95 -6.66
N ARG A 399 14.39 5.15 -7.35
CA ARG A 399 14.33 5.13 -8.81
C ARG A 399 12.91 5.35 -9.28
N VAL A 400 12.76 6.17 -10.32
CA VAL A 400 11.51 6.31 -11.04
C VAL A 400 11.61 5.63 -12.39
N LEU A 401 10.64 4.76 -12.65
CA LEU A 401 10.55 3.90 -13.83
C LEU A 401 9.26 4.20 -14.59
N ASP A 402 9.30 4.18 -15.91
CA ASP A 402 8.08 4.07 -16.71
C ASP A 402 7.51 2.63 -16.70
N GLU A 403 6.34 2.45 -17.31
CA GLU A 403 5.68 1.15 -17.40
C GLU A 403 6.46 0.07 -18.16
N THR A 404 7.50 0.45 -18.92
CA THR A 404 8.36 -0.46 -19.69
C THR A 404 9.65 -0.79 -18.93
N LEU A 405 9.72 -0.43 -17.64
CA LEU A 405 10.88 -0.57 -16.77
C LEU A 405 12.07 0.30 -17.16
N LYS A 406 11.86 1.34 -17.99
CA LYS A 406 12.92 2.30 -18.29
C LYS A 406 13.04 3.31 -17.16
N THR A 407 14.27 3.50 -16.66
CA THR A 407 14.54 4.52 -15.64
C THR A 407 14.40 5.93 -16.22
N SER A 408 13.48 6.71 -15.68
CA SER A 408 13.34 8.14 -15.97
C SER A 408 14.39 8.94 -15.23
N TRP A 409 14.56 8.68 -13.92
CA TRP A 409 15.62 9.24 -13.10
C TRP A 409 15.87 8.36 -11.87
N LYS A 410 17.02 8.55 -11.21
CA LYS A 410 17.35 7.89 -9.95
C LYS A 410 18.12 8.84 -9.03
N MET A 411 17.93 8.68 -7.74
CA MET A 411 18.73 9.30 -6.69
C MET A 411 19.45 8.19 -5.93
N GLU A 412 20.78 8.22 -5.96
CA GLU A 412 21.61 7.26 -5.23
C GLU A 412 21.79 7.69 -3.77
N GLY A 413 21.65 6.76 -2.84
CA GLY A 413 22.17 6.87 -1.49
C GLY A 413 23.69 6.80 -1.57
N ARG A 414 24.37 7.88 -1.20
CA ARG A 414 25.84 7.85 -1.22
C ARG A 414 26.33 6.75 -0.28
N GLY A 415 26.89 5.69 -0.86
CA GLY A 415 27.62 4.67 -0.12
C GLY A 415 28.71 5.32 0.71
N GLY A 416 28.67 5.11 2.02
CA GLY A 416 29.80 5.40 2.88
C GLY A 416 30.97 4.54 2.41
N LYS A 417 32.08 5.17 2.03
CA LYS A 417 33.36 4.47 1.91
C LYS A 417 33.85 4.01 3.28
#